data_AF-A0A4R6PZZ2-F1
#
_entry.id   AF-A0A4R6PZZ2-F1
#
_cell.length_a   1.000
_cell.length_b   1.000
_cell.length_c   1.000
_cell.angle_alpha   90.00
_cell.angle_beta   90.00
_cell.angle_gamma   90.00
#
_symmetry.space_group_name_H-M   'P 1'
#
loop_
_entity.id
_entity.type
_entity.pdbx_description
1 polymer ?
#
loop_
_entity_poly.entity_id
_entity_poly.type
_entity_poly.pdbx_seq_one_letter_code
_entity_poly.pdbx_strand_id
1 'polypeptide(L)' 'MKDVKYIYNIRQANFFIEQGIHPLGVGVNQSSNNFWVAFNYYDCQPLYEKWFQNRAEYYNEKINNEINSGFFPKNIE' A
#
# COMPACT_ATOMS: atom_id res chain seq x y z
N MET A 1 -22.61 -4.20 -6.10
CA MET A 1 -21.97 -3.25 -5.17
C MET A 1 -20.98 -2.42 -5.97
N LYS A 2 -21.26 -1.14 -6.25
CA LYS A 2 -20.39 -0.31 -7.11
C LYS A 2 -19.25 0.38 -6.34
N ASP A 3 -19.34 0.46 -5.02
CA ASP A 3 -18.45 1.30 -4.21
C ASP A 3 -17.59 0.46 -3.25
N VAL A 4 -17.06 -0.66 -3.74
CA VAL A 4 -16.20 -1.56 -2.97
C VAL A 4 -14.81 -1.57 -3.57
N LYS A 5 -13.80 -1.37 -2.71
CA LYS A 5 -12.39 -1.55 -3.07
C LYS A 5 -11.85 -2.82 -2.45
N TYR A 6 -11.26 -3.67 -3.28
CA TYR A 6 -10.64 -4.93 -2.85
C TYR A 6 -9.15 -4.73 -2.67
N ILE A 7 -8.67 -4.94 -1.44
CA ILE A 7 -7.27 -4.80 -1.07
C ILE A 7 -6.68 -6.19 -0.88
N TYR A 8 -5.75 -6.56 -1.77
CA TYR A 8 -5.07 -7.86 -1.77
C TYR A 8 -3.76 -7.84 -0.96
N ASN A 9 -3.30 -6.66 -0.54
CA ASN A 9 -2.13 -6.51 0.31
C ASN A 9 -2.55 -6.42 1.78
N ILE A 10 -2.24 -7.46 2.56
CA ILE A 10 -2.63 -7.54 3.98
C ILE A 10 -2.07 -6.39 4.83
N ARG A 11 -0.86 -5.89 4.52
CA ARG A 11 -0.27 -4.76 5.25
C ARG A 11 -1.03 -3.46 4.98
N GLN A 12 -1.44 -3.26 3.73
CA GLN A 12 -2.27 -2.11 3.35
C GLN A 12 -3.66 -2.19 4.00
N ALA A 13 -4.27 -3.38 4.03
CA ALA A 13 -5.56 -3.59 4.69
C ALA A 13 -5.48 -3.31 6.20
N ASN A 14 -4.43 -3.80 6.87
CA ASN A 14 -4.20 -3.51 8.30
C ASN A 14 -4.00 -2.02 8.55
N PHE A 15 -3.24 -1.32 7.70
CA PHE A 15 -3.10 0.13 7.81
C PHE A 15 -4.46 0.84 7.76
N PHE A 16 -5.39 0.42 6.90
CA PHE A 16 -6.73 1.02 6.86
C PHE A 16 -7.51 0.76 8.16
N ILE A 17 -7.42 -0.45 8.70
CA ILE A 17 -8.07 -0.84 9.96
C ILE A 17 -7.51 -0.04 11.14
N GLU A 18 -6.19 0.15 11.20
CA GLU A 18 -5.51 0.96 12.24
C GLU A 18 -5.90 2.44 12.18
N GLN A 19 -6.29 2.94 11.01
CA GLN A 19 -6.84 4.29 10.82
C GLN A 19 -8.35 4.36 11.04
N GLY A 20 -9.00 3.28 11.45
CA GLY A 20 -10.42 3.23 11.80
C GLY A 20 -11.37 2.86 10.66
N ILE A 21 -10.87 2.46 9.49
CA ILE A 21 -11.73 2.01 8.38
C ILE A 21 -12.14 0.56 8.61
N HIS A 22 -13.44 0.31 8.60
CA HIS A 22 -13.99 -1.03 8.84
C HIS A 22 -14.07 -1.85 7.55
N PRO A 23 -13.58 -3.11 7.57
CA PRO A 23 -13.80 -4.04 6.47
C PRO A 23 -15.29 -4.34 6.27
N LEU A 24 -15.72 -4.38 5.01
CA LEU A 24 -17.04 -4.87 4.62
C LEU A 24 -17.07 -6.40 4.53
N GLY A 25 -15.93 -7.02 4.31
CA GLY A 25 -15.80 -8.48 4.22
C GLY A 25 -14.42 -8.94 3.79
N VAL A 26 -14.22 -10.25 3.81
CA VAL A 26 -13.01 -10.92 3.34
C VAL A 26 -13.39 -12.05 2.40
N GLY A 27 -12.47 -12.42 1.51
CA GLY A 27 -12.67 -13.57 0.66
C GLY A 27 -11.41 -13.98 -0.07
N VAL A 28 -11.57 -14.95 -0.95
CA VAL A 28 -10.50 -15.49 -1.79
C VAL A 28 -10.91 -15.33 -3.24
N ASN A 29 -10.00 -14.81 -4.06
CA ASN A 29 -10.18 -14.82 -5.50
C ASN A 29 -9.88 -16.23 -6.02
N GLN A 30 -10.90 -16.94 -6.50
CA GLN A 30 -10.77 -18.35 -6.91
C GLN A 30 -9.77 -18.57 -8.05
N SER A 31 -9.55 -17.58 -8.91
CA SER A 31 -8.61 -17.70 -10.03
C SER A 31 -7.16 -17.53 -9.61
N SER A 32 -6.87 -16.69 -8.61
CA SER A 32 -5.50 -16.39 -8.17
C SER A 32 -5.14 -16.98 -6.81
N ASN A 33 -6.12 -17.61 -6.14
CA ASN A 33 -6.04 -18.10 -4.78
C ASN A 33 -5.54 -17.05 -3.75
N ASN A 34 -5.71 -15.76 -4.08
CA ASN A 34 -5.28 -14.65 -3.24
C ASN A 34 -6.42 -14.17 -2.34
N PHE A 35 -6.09 -13.92 -1.08
CA PHE A 35 -7.00 -13.28 -0.14
C PHE A 35 -7.20 -11.81 -0.50
N TRP A 36 -8.41 -11.31 -0.26
CA TRP A 36 -8.74 -9.89 -0.34
C TRP A 36 -9.57 -9.48 0.87
N VAL A 37 -9.42 -8.21 1.23
CA VAL A 37 -10.29 -7.52 2.18
C VAL A 37 -11.05 -6.43 1.42
N ALA A 38 -12.37 -6.42 1.56
CA ALA A 38 -13.25 -5.45 0.94
C ALA A 38 -13.46 -4.25 1.87
N PHE A 39 -13.35 -3.05 1.32
CA PHE A 39 -13.63 -1.80 2.02
C PHE A 39 -14.58 -0.94 1.20
N ASN A 40 -15.27 -0.01 1.85
CA ASN A 40 -15.98 1.05 1.12
C ASN A 40 -14.95 1.90 0.37
N TYR A 41 -15.18 2.12 -0.93
CA TYR A 41 -14.27 2.88 -1.77
C TYR A 41 -14.03 4.30 -1.23
N TYR A 42 -15.09 5.05 -0.91
CA TYR A 42 -14.99 6.44 -0.49
C TYR A 42 -14.27 6.60 0.85
N ASP A 43 -14.53 5.68 1.78
CA ASP A 43 -13.90 5.72 3.12
C ASP A 43 -12.40 5.40 3.03
N CYS A 44 -12.00 4.45 2.18
CA CYS A 44 -10.62 4.01 2.09
C CYS A 44 -9.76 4.78 1.06
N GLN A 45 -10.37 5.51 0.13
CA GLN A 45 -9.66 6.15 -1.00
C GLN A 45 -8.55 7.14 -0.55
N PRO A 46 -8.76 8.03 0.44
CA PRO A 46 -7.70 8.93 0.89
C PRO A 46 -6.50 8.18 1.50
N LEU A 47 -6.75 7.12 2.27
CA LEU A 47 -5.69 6.29 2.85
C LEU A 47 -4.99 5.43 1.79
N TYR A 48 -5.73 4.99 0.79
CA TYR A 48 -5.18 4.29 -0.36
C TYR A 48 -4.14 5.17 -1.04
N GLU A 49 -4.49 6.41 -1.38
CA GLU A 49 -3.56 7.37 -2.01
C GLU A 49 -2.35 7.67 -1.12
N LYS A 50 -2.57 7.92 0.18
CA LYS A 50 -1.50 8.13 1.16
C LYS A 50 -0.52 6.96 1.24
N TRP A 51 -1.01 5.72 1.16
CA TRP A 51 -0.16 4.52 1.17
C TRP A 51 0.82 4.48 -0.01
N PHE A 52 0.40 4.91 -1.21
CA PHE A 52 1.30 4.97 -2.37
C PHE A 52 2.33 6.10 -2.25
N GLN A 53 1.94 7.25 -1.69
CA GLN A 53 2.85 8.36 -1.43
C GLN A 53 3.95 7.96 -0.44
N ASN A 54 3.56 7.39 0.71
CA ASN A 54 4.50 6.88 1.72
C ASN A 54 5.46 5.83 1.15
N ARG A 55 4.98 4.99 0.22
CA ARG A 55 5.83 3.98 -0.42
C ARG A 55 6.86 4.62 -1.34
N ALA A 56 6.49 5.63 -2.13
CA ALA A 56 7.43 6.36 -2.97
C ALA A 56 8.47 7.11 -2.12
N GLU A 57 8.04 7.77 -1.05
CA GLU A 57 8.92 8.45 -0.09
C GLU A 57 9.91 7.47 0.55
N TYR A 58 9.45 6.31 1.02
CA TYR A 58 10.32 5.26 1.58
C TYR A 58 11.40 4.80 0.60
N TYR A 59 11.06 4.56 -0.67
CA TYR A 59 12.06 4.15 -1.66
C TYR A 59 13.03 5.28 -1.99
N ASN A 60 12.56 6.52 -2.08
CA ASN A 60 13.43 7.68 -2.30
C ASN A 60 14.41 7.86 -1.13
N GLU A 61 13.94 7.75 0.11
CA GLU A 61 14.80 7.80 1.30
C GLU A 61 15.83 6.66 1.30
N LYS A 62 15.40 5.42 1.02
CA LYS A 62 16.30 4.27 0.96
C LYS A 62 17.39 4.46 -0.10
N ILE A 63 17.02 4.89 -1.31
CA ILE A 63 17.98 5.19 -2.39
C ILE A 63 18.95 6.29 -1.97
N ASN A 64 18.44 7.39 -1.40
CA ASN A 64 19.28 8.49 -0.93
C ASN A 64 20.27 8.03 0.16
N ASN A 65 19.82 7.18 1.09
CA ASN A 65 20.68 6.62 2.14
C ASN A 65 21.75 5.68 1.57
N GLU A 66 21.43 4.87 0.54
CA GLU A 66 22.39 4.00 -0.15
C GLU A 66 23.38 4.77 -1.03
N ILE A 67 22.98 5.91 -1.61
CA ILE A 67 23.88 6.85 -2.29
C ILE A 67 24.82 7.53 -1.28
N ASN A 68 24.27 7.99 -0.15
CA ASN A 68 25.04 8.69 0.89
C ASN A 68 26.01 7.75 1.62
N SER A 69 25.70 6.46 1.74
CA SER A 69 26.59 5.45 2.32
C SER A 69 27.70 4.99 1.36
N GLY A 70 27.70 5.47 0.11
CA GLY A 70 28.70 5.11 -0.90
C GLY A 70 28.52 3.70 -1.48
N PHE A 71 27.38 3.05 -1.24
CA PHE A 71 27.07 1.72 -1.76
C PHE A 71 26.75 1.76 -3.27
N PHE A 72 26.14 2.85 -3.75
CA PHE A 72 26.07 3.14 -5.17
C PHE A 72 27.16 4.15 -5.54
N PRO A 73 27.89 3.96 -6.66
CA PRO A 73 28.80 4.98 -7.13
C PRO A 73 27.99 6.25 -7.37
N LYS A 74 28.37 7.35 -6.71
CA LYS A 74 27.95 8.68 -7.18
C LYS A 74 28.39 8.72 -8.63
N ASN A 75 27.44 8.78 -9.56
CA ASN A 75 27.79 8.98 -10.96
C ASN A 75 28.75 10.17 -11.01
N ILE A 76 29.98 9.84 -11.38
CA ILE A 76 31.04 10.79 -11.71
C ILE A 76 30.50 11.55 -12.91
N GLU A 77 30.64 12.88 -12.84
CA GLU A 77 30.16 13.88 -13.78
C GLU A 77 30.24 13.49 -15.26
#